data_AF-A0A932G0T4-F1
#
_entry.id   AF-A0A932G0T4-F1
#
_cell.length_a   1.000
_cell.length_b   1.000
_cell.length_c   1.000
_cell.angle_alpha   90.00
_cell.angle_beta   90.00
_cell.angle_gamma   90.00
#
_symmetry.space_group_name_H-M   'P 1'
#
loop_
_entity.id
_entity.type
_entity.pdbx_description
1 polymer ?
#
loop_
_entity_poly.entity_id
_entity_poly.type
_entity_poly.pdbx_seq_one_letter_code
_entity_poly.pdbx_strand_id
1 'polypeptide(L)'
;MQIKLASSRKQLQVARRVWPLAKDYYVKARRAKEEGTPVAWSIVMPPHEILHAAGVVPVMTEHFSALLATKQVVAPHLDRSDQIGYPRMACSFHRTMIGYSLADEELMIPPPDLLVVANFCDSGSKGFLPVADHYRVPYYFLDLPLYHGKRDPQEARAAVEYLKEQFEELLRWIEVFTHKPVTEERLRESIRLARQALDLWGEISRLRMRVPCPMGVVDEAGTMYPLMQLLGTPTAVGFYQLLLQEVRARAEAEVG
;
A
#
# COMPACT_ATOMS: atom_id res chain seq x y z
N MET A 1 18.41 -40.41 16.61
CA MET A 1 19.29 -39.27 16.27
C MET A 1 18.45 -37.99 16.38
N GLN A 2 18.47 -37.30 17.52
CA GLN A 2 17.78 -36.02 17.67
C GLN A 2 18.56 -34.95 16.90
N ILE A 3 18.02 -34.51 15.77
CA ILE A 3 18.56 -33.39 15.02
C ILE A 3 18.25 -32.13 15.84
N LYS A 4 19.24 -31.66 16.63
CA LYS A 4 19.21 -30.31 17.17
C LYS A 4 19.39 -29.35 15.99
N LEU A 5 18.27 -28.84 15.48
CA LEU A 5 18.29 -27.68 14.59
C LEU A 5 18.89 -26.52 15.39
N ALA A 6 20.07 -26.06 14.99
CA ALA A 6 20.59 -24.77 15.45
C ALA A 6 19.50 -23.72 15.20
N SER A 7 19.30 -22.78 16.14
CA SER A 7 18.32 -21.72 15.94
C SER A 7 18.67 -20.97 14.66
N SER A 8 17.90 -21.22 13.60
CA SER A 8 18.11 -20.49 12.35
C SER A 8 18.06 -19.00 12.68
N ARG A 9 19.04 -18.24 12.17
CA ARG A 9 18.92 -16.79 12.06
C ARG A 9 17.84 -16.54 10.98
N LYS A 10 16.57 -16.78 11.35
CA LYS A 10 15.43 -17.00 10.45
C LYS A 10 15.02 -15.76 9.64
N GLN A 11 15.49 -14.58 10.05
CA GLN A 11 15.00 -13.31 9.55
C GLN A 11 16.14 -12.49 8.94
N LEU A 12 15.93 -11.99 7.73
CA LEU A 12 16.84 -11.05 7.07
C LEU A 12 16.97 -9.75 7.89
N GLN A 13 18.18 -9.19 7.96
CA GLN A 13 18.42 -7.94 8.68
C GLN A 13 17.64 -6.79 8.06
N VAL A 14 17.53 -6.75 6.73
CA VAL A 14 16.75 -5.73 6.03
C VAL A 14 15.25 -5.90 6.29
N ALA A 15 14.75 -7.14 6.35
CA ALA A 15 13.33 -7.39 6.67
C ALA A 15 12.94 -6.86 8.07
N ARG A 16 13.85 -6.91 9.04
CA ARG A 16 13.64 -6.33 10.39
C ARG A 16 13.47 -4.81 10.37
N ARG A 17 13.95 -4.12 9.33
CA ARG A 17 13.85 -2.67 9.19
C ARG A 17 12.46 -2.17 8.76
N VAL A 18 11.58 -3.08 8.32
CA VAL A 18 10.20 -2.74 7.93
C VAL A 18 9.45 -2.07 9.09
N TRP A 19 9.57 -2.60 10.32
CA TRP A 19 8.86 -2.06 11.48
C TRP A 19 9.28 -0.62 11.83
N PRO A 20 10.58 -0.32 12.00
CA PRO A 20 11.04 1.06 12.15
C PRO A 20 10.60 1.97 11.00
N LEU A 21 10.67 1.47 9.76
CA LEU A 21 10.28 2.21 8.58
C LEU A 21 8.78 2.56 8.58
N ALA A 22 7.92 1.61 8.91
CA ALA A 22 6.48 1.83 9.00
C ALA A 22 6.11 2.79 10.12
N LYS A 23 6.76 2.67 11.29
CA LYS A 23 6.55 3.60 12.40
C LYS A 23 6.96 5.03 12.02
N ASP A 24 8.15 5.19 11.45
CA ASP A 24 8.66 6.47 10.98
C ASP A 24 7.74 7.10 9.93
N TYR A 25 7.20 6.28 9.02
CA TYR A 25 6.24 6.73 8.03
C TYR A 25 4.99 7.37 8.64
N TYR A 26 4.32 6.68 9.57
CA TYR A 26 3.09 7.21 10.17
C TYR A 26 3.33 8.44 11.05
N VAL A 27 4.49 8.52 11.73
CA VAL A 27 4.88 9.74 12.45
C VAL A 27 5.09 10.91 11.48
N LYS A 28 5.80 10.69 10.36
CA LYS A 28 5.99 11.70 9.33
C LYS A 28 4.68 12.09 8.64
N ALA A 29 3.79 11.15 8.40
CA ALA A 29 2.48 11.42 7.81
C ALA A 29 1.62 12.32 8.71
N ARG A 30 1.61 12.06 10.03
CA ARG A 30 0.93 12.93 10.99
C ARG A 30 1.52 14.33 11.02
N ARG A 31 2.86 14.42 11.12
CA ARG A 31 3.56 15.70 11.11
C ARG A 31 3.30 16.48 9.82
N ALA A 32 3.33 15.80 8.67
CA ALA A 32 3.04 16.43 7.38
C ALA A 32 1.62 17.00 7.34
N LYS A 33 0.64 16.28 7.91
CA LYS A 33 -0.73 16.78 8.08
C LYS A 33 -0.79 18.03 8.96
N GLU A 34 -0.12 18.01 10.11
CA GLU A 34 -0.03 19.16 11.03
C GLU A 34 0.64 20.38 10.36
N GLU A 35 1.58 20.15 9.46
CA GLU A 35 2.25 21.17 8.64
C GLU A 35 1.42 21.59 7.39
N GLY A 36 0.20 21.06 7.22
CA GLY A 36 -0.74 21.43 6.16
C GLY A 36 -0.59 20.64 4.85
N THR A 37 0.13 19.53 4.86
CA THR A 37 0.21 18.60 3.72
C THR A 37 -0.96 17.62 3.79
N PRO A 38 -1.82 17.53 2.75
CA PRO A 38 -2.97 16.64 2.79
C PRO A 38 -2.60 15.16 2.88
N VAL A 39 -3.42 14.41 3.62
CA VAL A 39 -3.34 12.95 3.72
C VAL A 39 -4.46 12.32 2.90
N ALA A 40 -4.12 11.46 1.96
CA ALA A 40 -5.08 10.62 1.25
C ALA A 40 -5.08 9.23 1.86
N TRP A 41 -6.24 8.76 2.32
CA TRP A 41 -6.37 7.32 2.52
C TRP A 41 -6.63 6.66 1.17
N SER A 42 -5.80 5.66 0.90
CA SER A 42 -5.75 4.90 -0.33
C SER A 42 -6.39 3.53 -0.05
N ILE A 43 -7.42 3.20 -0.84
CA ILE A 43 -8.20 1.97 -0.68
C ILE A 43 -8.19 1.21 -2.01
N VAL A 44 -7.65 -0.01 -1.95
CA VAL A 44 -7.55 -0.97 -3.04
C VAL A 44 -6.69 -0.47 -4.20
N MET A 45 -5.37 -0.40 -3.96
CA MET A 45 -4.33 -0.12 -4.96
C MET A 45 -4.55 1.13 -5.84
N PRO A 46 -4.97 2.29 -5.32
CA PRO A 46 -4.93 3.52 -6.10
C PRO A 46 -3.46 3.92 -6.35
N PRO A 47 -3.18 4.66 -7.44
CA PRO A 47 -1.82 4.97 -7.88
C PRO A 47 -1.12 5.93 -6.90
N HIS A 48 -0.29 5.40 -6.00
CA HIS A 48 0.49 6.18 -5.05
C HIS A 48 1.45 7.14 -5.75
N GLU A 49 1.89 6.82 -6.97
CA GLU A 49 2.75 7.69 -7.77
C GLU A 49 2.09 9.03 -8.07
N ILE A 50 0.79 9.02 -8.37
CA ILE A 50 0.01 10.23 -8.61
C ILE A 50 -0.11 11.05 -7.30
N LEU A 51 -0.38 10.38 -6.18
CA LEU A 51 -0.49 11.04 -4.87
C LEU A 51 0.83 11.68 -4.44
N HIS A 52 1.96 10.97 -4.60
CA HIS A 52 3.28 11.50 -4.32
C HIS A 52 3.64 12.67 -5.23
N ALA A 53 3.35 12.57 -6.53
CA ALA A 53 3.60 13.66 -7.48
C ALA A 53 2.79 14.93 -7.15
N ALA A 54 1.56 14.75 -6.65
CA ALA A 54 0.70 15.84 -6.17
C ALA A 54 1.11 16.42 -4.81
N GLY A 55 2.11 15.84 -4.14
CA GLY A 55 2.49 16.26 -2.79
C GLY A 55 1.43 15.94 -1.74
N VAL A 56 0.69 14.84 -1.95
CA VAL A 56 -0.28 14.28 -1.01
C VAL A 56 0.36 13.06 -0.35
N VAL A 57 0.15 12.88 0.96
CA VAL A 57 0.67 11.73 1.70
C VAL A 57 -0.33 10.57 1.60
N PRO A 58 -0.02 9.49 0.86
CA PRO A 58 -0.92 8.34 0.79
C PRO A 58 -0.87 7.52 2.09
N VAL A 59 -1.97 6.93 2.52
CA VAL A 59 -1.99 5.94 3.59
C VAL A 59 -2.83 4.76 3.10
N MET A 60 -2.17 3.64 2.79
CA MET A 60 -2.88 2.45 2.33
C MET A 60 -3.52 1.77 3.53
N THR A 61 -4.85 1.76 3.53
CA THR A 61 -5.64 1.35 4.69
C THR A 61 -5.48 -0.15 4.97
N GLU A 62 -5.38 -0.98 3.93
CA GLU A 62 -5.22 -2.43 4.04
C GLU A 62 -3.89 -2.81 4.66
N HIS A 63 -2.82 -2.09 4.35
CA HIS A 63 -1.54 -2.33 4.99
C HIS A 63 -1.61 -2.04 6.50
N PHE A 64 -2.29 -0.96 6.89
CA PHE A 64 -2.49 -0.66 8.31
C PHE A 64 -3.33 -1.74 9.01
N SER A 65 -4.37 -2.27 8.35
CA SER A 65 -5.09 -3.45 8.82
C SER A 65 -4.21 -4.69 8.98
N ALA A 66 -3.31 -4.98 8.03
CA ALA A 66 -2.33 -6.07 8.17
C ALA A 66 -1.42 -5.85 9.39
N LEU A 67 -1.03 -4.60 9.66
CA LEU A 67 -0.21 -4.24 10.82
C LEU A 67 -0.96 -4.50 12.13
N LEU A 68 -2.24 -4.10 12.23
CA LEU A 68 -3.10 -4.41 13.37
C LEU A 68 -3.28 -5.93 13.55
N ALA A 69 -3.47 -6.66 12.45
CA ALA A 69 -3.62 -8.11 12.46
C ALA A 69 -2.34 -8.82 12.96
N THR A 70 -1.18 -8.34 12.53
CA THR A 70 0.12 -8.86 12.97
C THR A 70 0.36 -8.62 14.46
N LYS A 71 -0.23 -7.55 15.00
CA LYS A 71 -0.22 -7.25 16.45
C LYS A 71 -1.34 -7.94 17.23
N GLN A 72 -2.22 -8.68 16.55
CA GLN A 72 -3.37 -9.37 17.14
C GLN A 72 -4.36 -8.43 17.86
N VAL A 73 -4.52 -7.20 17.36
CA VAL A 73 -5.40 -6.17 17.97
C VAL A 73 -6.62 -5.82 17.11
N VAL A 74 -7.00 -6.67 16.16
CA VAL A 74 -8.11 -6.38 15.23
C VAL A 74 -9.51 -6.63 15.80
N ALA A 75 -9.62 -7.46 16.84
CA ALA A 75 -10.92 -7.92 17.34
C ALA A 75 -11.87 -6.77 17.74
N PRO A 76 -11.45 -5.75 18.51
CA PRO A 76 -12.33 -4.63 18.87
C PRO A 76 -12.84 -3.85 17.65
N HIS A 77 -12.00 -3.72 16.61
CA HIS A 77 -12.35 -3.01 15.39
C HIS A 77 -13.34 -3.81 14.53
N LEU A 78 -13.18 -5.13 14.46
CA LEU A 78 -14.14 -6.01 13.79
C LEU A 78 -15.50 -5.99 14.50
N ASP A 79 -15.51 -6.02 15.83
CA ASP A 79 -16.73 -5.93 16.63
C ASP A 79 -17.44 -4.59 16.42
N ARG A 80 -16.68 -3.48 16.39
CA ARG A 80 -17.25 -2.15 16.09
C ARG A 80 -17.84 -2.10 14.69
N SER A 81 -17.15 -2.66 13.68
CA SER A 81 -17.66 -2.76 12.31
C SER A 81 -19.01 -3.49 12.25
N ASP A 82 -19.19 -4.53 13.06
CA ASP A 82 -20.47 -5.25 13.15
C ASP A 82 -21.57 -4.41 13.81
N GLN A 83 -21.23 -3.67 14.87
CA GLN A 83 -22.18 -2.82 15.60
C GLN A 83 -22.75 -1.69 14.75
N ILE A 84 -21.95 -1.14 13.83
CA ILE A 84 -22.40 -0.09 12.90
C ILE A 84 -23.09 -0.65 11.65
N GLY A 85 -23.32 -1.97 11.58
CA GLY A 85 -24.14 -2.61 10.55
C GLY A 85 -23.41 -3.10 9.30
N TYR A 86 -22.08 -3.21 9.30
CA TYR A 86 -21.38 -3.80 8.16
C TYR A 86 -21.57 -5.31 8.07
N PRO A 87 -21.66 -5.88 6.86
CA PRO A 87 -21.77 -7.32 6.70
C PRO A 87 -20.55 -8.04 7.27
N ARG A 88 -20.77 -9.01 8.18
CA ARG A 88 -19.70 -9.87 8.73
C ARG A 88 -18.93 -10.64 7.66
N MET A 89 -19.57 -10.88 6.51
CA MET A 89 -19.01 -11.57 5.34
C MET A 89 -18.06 -10.68 4.52
N ALA A 90 -18.03 -9.37 4.77
CA ALA A 90 -17.10 -8.46 4.09
C ALA A 90 -15.66 -8.70 4.51
N CYS A 91 -14.73 -8.25 3.67
CA CYS A 91 -13.29 -8.43 3.90
C CYS A 91 -12.85 -7.90 5.27
N SER A 92 -12.12 -8.71 6.03
CA SER A 92 -11.62 -8.35 7.35
C SER A 92 -10.66 -7.15 7.33
N PHE A 93 -9.92 -6.95 6.24
CA PHE A 93 -9.09 -5.74 6.05
C PHE A 93 -9.93 -4.46 6.11
N HIS A 94 -11.02 -4.43 5.35
CA HIS A 94 -11.89 -3.26 5.30
C HIS A 94 -12.70 -3.11 6.58
N ARG A 95 -13.29 -4.21 7.10
CA ARG A 95 -14.02 -4.17 8.38
C ARG A 95 -13.15 -3.66 9.52
N THR A 96 -11.90 -4.13 9.61
CA THR A 96 -10.94 -3.63 10.60
C THR A 96 -10.71 -2.15 10.42
N MET A 97 -10.42 -1.66 9.20
CA MET A 97 -10.19 -0.23 8.97
C MET A 97 -11.40 0.63 9.26
N ILE A 98 -12.59 0.20 8.84
CA ILE A 98 -13.83 0.93 9.04
C ILE A 98 -14.13 1.05 10.54
N GLY A 99 -14.12 -0.08 11.26
CA GLY A 99 -14.33 -0.08 12.71
C GLY A 99 -13.26 0.70 13.47
N TYR A 100 -12.00 0.64 13.02
CA TYR A 100 -10.91 1.45 13.56
C TYR A 100 -11.12 2.95 13.30
N SER A 101 -11.48 3.32 12.07
CA SER A 101 -11.61 4.71 11.65
C SER A 101 -12.82 5.43 12.24
N LEU A 102 -13.83 4.68 12.65
CA LEU A 102 -15.06 5.22 13.23
C LEU A 102 -15.04 5.12 14.75
N ALA A 103 -13.90 4.79 15.36
CA ALA A 103 -13.74 4.77 16.81
C ALA A 103 -13.67 6.21 17.36
N ASP A 104 -14.25 6.41 18.55
CA ASP A 104 -14.20 7.69 19.27
C ASP A 104 -12.86 7.88 20.02
N GLU A 105 -11.77 7.41 19.40
CA GLU A 105 -10.42 7.36 19.98
C GLU A 105 -9.41 8.04 19.06
N GLU A 106 -8.28 8.45 19.62
CA GLU A 106 -7.18 8.99 18.81
C GLU A 106 -6.58 7.89 17.92
N LEU A 107 -6.68 8.09 16.61
CA LEU A 107 -6.08 7.19 15.64
C LEU A 107 -4.55 7.24 15.70
N MET A 108 -3.88 6.10 15.58
CA MET A 108 -2.43 5.99 15.36
C MET A 108 -1.97 6.56 13.99
N ILE A 109 -2.79 6.45 12.95
CA ILE A 109 -2.56 7.07 11.64
C ILE A 109 -3.28 8.42 11.57
N PRO A 110 -2.77 9.40 10.80
CA PRO A 110 -3.49 10.65 10.61
C PRO A 110 -4.86 10.42 9.95
N PRO A 111 -5.92 11.11 10.42
CA PRO A 111 -7.20 11.15 9.72
C PRO A 111 -7.04 11.61 8.26
N PRO A 112 -7.88 11.13 7.33
CA PRO A 112 -7.79 11.52 5.93
C PRO A 112 -8.22 12.98 5.74
N ASP A 113 -7.71 13.61 4.69
CA ASP A 113 -8.27 14.84 4.10
C ASP A 113 -9.06 14.55 2.83
N LEU A 114 -8.83 13.36 2.24
CA LEU A 114 -9.55 12.84 1.09
C LEU A 114 -9.42 11.31 1.04
N LEU A 115 -10.36 10.65 0.37
CA LEU A 115 -10.32 9.22 0.09
C LEU A 115 -10.15 8.98 -1.41
N VAL A 116 -9.21 8.12 -1.79
CA VAL A 116 -9.07 7.63 -3.17
C VAL A 116 -9.27 6.13 -3.16
N VAL A 117 -10.30 5.67 -3.87
CA VAL A 117 -10.75 4.28 -3.84
C VAL A 117 -10.84 3.74 -5.24
N ALA A 118 -10.35 2.52 -5.48
CA ALA A 118 -10.52 1.84 -6.76
C ALA A 118 -11.54 0.70 -6.70
N ASN A 119 -12.14 0.37 -7.84
CA ASN A 119 -13.19 -0.63 -8.01
C ASN A 119 -12.73 -2.11 -7.99
N PHE A 120 -11.52 -2.43 -7.53
CA PHE A 120 -10.97 -3.79 -7.63
C PHE A 120 -11.66 -4.82 -6.73
N CYS A 121 -12.40 -4.38 -5.70
CA CYS A 121 -13.39 -5.23 -5.03
C CYS A 121 -14.58 -4.43 -4.49
N ASP A 122 -15.74 -5.10 -4.36
CA ASP A 122 -16.98 -4.49 -3.89
C ASP A 122 -16.88 -3.91 -2.47
N SER A 123 -16.12 -4.59 -1.60
CA SER A 123 -15.95 -4.14 -0.22
C SER A 123 -15.11 -2.86 -0.13
N GLY A 124 -14.13 -2.68 -1.03
CA GLY A 124 -13.33 -1.46 -1.07
C GLY A 124 -14.12 -0.30 -1.67
N SER A 125 -14.77 -0.53 -2.82
CA SER A 125 -15.45 0.49 -3.63
C SER A 125 -16.61 1.20 -2.93
N LYS A 126 -17.33 0.53 -2.03
CA LYS A 126 -18.45 1.13 -1.26
C LYS A 126 -18.20 1.18 0.23
N GLY A 127 -17.28 0.35 0.74
CA GLY A 127 -17.11 0.17 2.17
C GLY A 127 -16.63 1.41 2.90
N PHE A 128 -16.00 2.36 2.21
CA PHE A 128 -15.46 3.57 2.84
C PHE A 128 -16.35 4.81 2.72
N LEU A 129 -17.56 4.71 2.14
CA LEU A 129 -18.48 5.84 2.06
C LEU A 129 -18.87 6.39 3.46
N PRO A 130 -19.19 5.55 4.48
CA PRO A 130 -19.40 6.03 5.85
C PRO A 130 -18.17 6.67 6.49
N VAL A 131 -16.96 6.23 6.10
CA VAL A 131 -15.71 6.87 6.55
C VAL A 131 -15.59 8.28 5.95
N ALA A 132 -15.90 8.44 4.66
CA ALA A 132 -15.94 9.74 4.00
C ALA A 132 -16.92 10.70 4.69
N ASP A 133 -18.12 10.21 5.02
CA ASP A 133 -19.16 10.98 5.70
C ASP A 133 -18.74 11.38 7.13
N HIS A 134 -18.18 10.44 7.90
CA HIS A 134 -17.70 10.68 9.26
C HIS A 134 -16.63 11.78 9.32
N TYR A 135 -15.63 11.72 8.44
CA TYR A 135 -14.58 12.73 8.36
C TYR A 135 -14.97 13.97 7.55
N ARG A 136 -16.12 13.94 6.86
CA ARG A 136 -16.59 14.98 5.93
C ARG A 136 -15.55 15.33 4.86
N VAL A 137 -14.93 14.31 4.30
CA VAL A 137 -13.87 14.44 3.30
C VAL A 137 -14.34 14.00 1.92
N PRO A 138 -13.80 14.59 0.84
CA PRO A 138 -14.17 14.21 -0.51
C PRO A 138 -13.71 12.78 -0.83
N TYR A 139 -14.55 12.08 -1.60
CA TYR A 139 -14.38 10.68 -1.99
C TYR A 139 -14.21 10.59 -3.51
N TYR A 140 -13.04 10.15 -3.96
CA TYR A 140 -12.80 9.88 -5.37
C TYR A 140 -12.88 8.38 -5.65
N PHE A 141 -13.72 8.02 -6.62
CA PHE A 141 -13.86 6.67 -7.11
C PHE A 141 -13.12 6.52 -8.45
N LEU A 142 -12.04 5.74 -8.43
CA LEU A 142 -11.26 5.38 -9.61
C LEU A 142 -11.81 4.09 -10.21
N ASP A 143 -12.44 4.20 -11.38
CA ASP A 143 -13.01 3.04 -12.07
C ASP A 143 -11.94 2.36 -12.93
N LEU A 144 -11.47 1.19 -12.50
CA LEU A 144 -10.53 0.39 -13.29
C LEU A 144 -11.31 -0.46 -14.30
N PRO A 145 -10.90 -0.50 -15.58
CA PRO A 145 -11.58 -1.30 -16.57
C PRO A 145 -11.51 -2.79 -16.22
N LEU A 146 -12.67 -3.47 -16.23
CA LEU A 146 -12.74 -4.93 -16.10
C LEU A 146 -12.30 -5.60 -17.40
N TYR A 147 -10.99 -5.76 -17.56
CA TYR A 147 -10.41 -6.47 -18.69
C TYR A 147 -10.31 -7.97 -18.41
N HIS A 148 -11.20 -8.76 -19.00
CA HIS A 148 -11.27 -10.22 -18.80
C HIS A 148 -10.20 -11.01 -19.59
N GLY A 149 -9.13 -10.36 -20.06
CA GLY A 149 -8.01 -11.03 -20.73
C GLY A 149 -8.35 -11.67 -22.07
N LYS A 150 -9.51 -11.35 -22.67
CA LYS A 150 -9.81 -11.78 -24.03
C LYS A 150 -8.89 -11.03 -24.99
N ARG A 151 -8.19 -11.81 -25.82
CA ARG A 151 -7.11 -11.44 -26.75
C ARG A 151 -7.51 -10.45 -27.86
N ASP A 152 -8.57 -9.65 -27.70
CA ASP A 152 -8.88 -8.60 -28.66
C ASP A 152 -7.98 -7.38 -28.39
N PRO A 153 -7.07 -7.03 -29.33
CA PRO A 153 -6.24 -5.85 -29.19
C PRO A 153 -7.04 -4.54 -29.13
N GLN A 154 -8.27 -4.51 -29.66
CA GLN A 154 -9.15 -3.34 -29.60
C GLN A 154 -9.70 -3.13 -28.19
N GLU A 155 -10.19 -4.19 -27.53
CA GLU A 155 -10.63 -4.13 -26.14
C GLU A 155 -9.49 -3.72 -25.21
N ALA A 156 -8.28 -4.27 -25.42
CA ALA A 156 -7.10 -3.90 -24.64
C ALA A 156 -6.74 -2.42 -24.82
N ARG A 157 -6.77 -1.91 -26.06
CA ARG A 157 -6.51 -0.49 -26.33
C ARG A 157 -7.57 0.41 -25.70
N ALA A 158 -8.85 0.05 -25.82
CA ALA A 158 -9.94 0.79 -25.21
C ALA A 158 -9.82 0.85 -23.68
N ALA A 159 -9.45 -0.27 -23.04
CA ALA A 159 -9.19 -0.30 -21.60
C ALA A 159 -8.03 0.62 -21.19
N VAL A 160 -6.94 0.66 -21.97
CA VAL A 160 -5.80 1.54 -21.71
C VAL A 160 -6.19 3.02 -21.86
N GLU A 161 -6.89 3.39 -22.93
CA GLU A 161 -7.34 4.78 -23.12
C GLU A 161 -8.32 5.19 -22.02
N TYR A 162 -9.25 4.31 -21.64
CA TYR A 162 -10.18 4.59 -20.54
C TYR A 162 -9.47 4.79 -19.21
N LEU A 163 -8.52 3.91 -18.85
CA LEU A 163 -7.76 4.05 -17.61
C LEU A 163 -6.90 5.32 -17.61
N LYS A 164 -6.37 5.72 -18.77
CA LYS A 164 -5.66 6.99 -18.93
C LYS A 164 -6.58 8.17 -18.64
N GLU A 165 -7.79 8.19 -19.20
CA GLU A 165 -8.79 9.24 -18.92
C GLU A 165 -9.13 9.31 -17.42
N GLN A 166 -9.29 8.14 -16.77
CA GLN A 166 -9.52 8.04 -15.33
C GLN A 166 -8.37 8.61 -14.49
N PHE A 167 -7.11 8.39 -14.90
CA PHE A 167 -5.95 9.00 -14.24
C PHE A 167 -5.84 10.49 -14.48
N GLU A 168 -6.16 10.97 -15.68
CA GLU A 168 -6.19 12.41 -15.98
C GLU A 168 -7.29 13.13 -15.17
N GLU A 169 -8.45 12.49 -14.97
CA GLU A 169 -9.50 13.00 -14.09
C GLU A 169 -9.07 13.02 -12.61
N LEU A 170 -8.43 11.96 -12.13
CA LEU A 170 -7.89 11.90 -10.77
C LEU A 170 -6.86 13.01 -10.55
N LEU A 171 -5.95 13.24 -11.51
CA LEU A 171 -4.99 14.33 -11.46
C LEU A 171 -5.69 15.69 -11.32
N ARG A 172 -6.63 16.01 -12.21
CA ARG A 172 -7.39 17.27 -12.15
C ARG A 172 -8.12 17.44 -10.82
N TRP A 173 -8.73 16.36 -10.32
CA TRP A 173 -9.46 16.39 -9.05
C TRP A 173 -8.53 16.66 -7.87
N ILE A 174 -7.34 16.05 -7.83
CA ILE A 174 -6.33 16.33 -6.81
C ILE A 174 -5.78 17.76 -6.94
N GLU A 175 -5.55 18.27 -8.15
CA GLU A 175 -5.08 19.64 -8.38
C GLU A 175 -6.10 20.67 -7.86
N VAL A 176 -7.40 20.44 -8.11
CA VAL A 176 -8.48 21.27 -7.58
C VAL A 176 -8.49 21.24 -6.05
N PHE A 177 -8.33 20.06 -5.45
CA PHE A 177 -8.30 19.91 -3.99
C PHE A 177 -7.07 20.55 -3.33
N THR A 178 -5.90 20.35 -3.91
CA THR A 178 -4.62 20.82 -3.34
C THR A 178 -4.28 22.25 -3.71
N HIS A 179 -4.99 22.82 -4.69
CA HIS A 179 -4.68 24.11 -5.33
C HIS A 179 -3.24 24.18 -5.88
N LYS A 180 -2.68 23.04 -6.27
CA LYS A 180 -1.31 22.93 -6.79
C LYS A 180 -1.31 22.06 -8.05
N PRO A 181 -0.63 22.48 -9.12
CA PRO A 181 -0.51 21.65 -10.32
C PRO A 181 0.42 20.46 -10.06
N VAL A 182 0.09 19.33 -10.66
CA VAL A 182 0.97 18.16 -10.74
C VAL A 182 1.85 18.31 -11.97
N THR A 183 3.15 18.53 -11.76
CA THR A 183 4.07 18.67 -12.90
C THR A 183 4.40 17.31 -13.50
N GLU A 184 4.54 17.29 -14.82
CA GLU A 184 4.96 16.09 -15.56
C GLU A 184 6.30 15.53 -15.04
N GLU A 185 7.23 16.41 -14.66
CA GLU A 185 8.52 16.03 -14.06
C GLU A 185 8.33 15.22 -12.76
N ARG A 186 7.47 15.69 -11.85
CA ARG A 186 7.19 15.00 -10.58
C ARG A 186 6.51 13.66 -10.80
N LEU A 187 5.56 13.60 -11.74
CA LEU A 187 4.88 12.37 -12.08
C LEU A 187 5.84 11.35 -12.70
N ARG A 188 6.66 11.78 -13.67
CA ARG A 188 7.68 10.93 -14.30
C ARG A 188 8.70 10.42 -13.29
N GLU A 189 9.15 11.26 -12.36
CA GLU A 189 10.09 10.85 -11.32
C GLU A 189 9.46 9.80 -10.39
N SER A 190 8.23 10.02 -9.94
CA SER A 190 7.54 9.04 -9.09
C SER A 190 7.33 7.70 -9.82
N ILE A 191 6.94 7.72 -11.10
CA ILE A 191 6.79 6.51 -11.92
C ILE A 191 8.15 5.80 -12.11
N ARG A 192 9.22 6.57 -12.35
CA ARG A 192 10.58 6.01 -12.50
C ARG A 192 11.02 5.29 -11.23
N LEU A 193 10.79 5.90 -10.07
CA LEU A 193 11.10 5.30 -8.76
C LEU A 193 10.26 4.05 -8.48
N ALA A 194 8.97 4.08 -8.81
CA ALA A 194 8.08 2.91 -8.70
C ALA A 194 8.58 1.75 -9.57
N ARG A 195 8.90 2.04 -10.84
CA ARG A 195 9.44 1.05 -11.76
C ARG A 195 10.74 0.44 -11.25
N GLN A 196 11.66 1.28 -10.75
CA GLN A 196 12.93 0.82 -10.20
C GLN A 196 12.72 -0.11 -8.98
N ALA A 197 11.80 0.23 -8.07
CA ALA A 197 11.46 -0.62 -6.94
C ALA A 197 10.85 -1.96 -7.38
N LEU A 198 9.96 -1.96 -8.38
CA LEU A 198 9.35 -3.16 -8.94
C LEU A 198 10.36 -4.07 -9.64
N ASP A 199 11.30 -3.50 -10.41
CA ASP A 199 12.35 -4.28 -11.06
C ASP A 199 13.26 -4.97 -10.02
N LEU A 200 13.64 -4.25 -8.95
CA LEU A 200 14.40 -4.83 -7.83
C LEU A 200 13.63 -5.94 -7.13
N TRP A 201 12.33 -5.74 -6.85
CA TRP A 201 11.48 -6.79 -6.28
C TRP A 201 11.37 -8.01 -7.20
N GLY A 202 11.29 -7.79 -8.51
CA GLY A 202 11.29 -8.84 -9.51
C GLY A 202 12.56 -9.68 -9.47
N GLU A 203 13.74 -9.06 -9.31
CA GLU A 203 15.01 -9.77 -9.12
C GLU A 203 15.02 -10.59 -7.81
N ILE A 204 14.58 -10.00 -6.70
CA ILE A 204 14.47 -10.69 -5.40
C ILE A 204 13.57 -11.92 -5.51
N SER A 205 12.41 -11.76 -6.17
CA SER A 205 11.46 -12.84 -6.41
C SER A 205 12.05 -13.97 -7.26
N ARG A 206 12.88 -13.64 -8.27
CA ARG A 206 13.60 -14.66 -9.05
C ARG A 206 14.64 -15.41 -8.22
N LEU A 207 15.37 -14.73 -7.33
CA LEU A 207 16.34 -15.38 -6.45
C LEU A 207 15.69 -16.38 -5.50
N ARG A 208 14.44 -16.12 -5.07
CA ARG A 208 13.64 -17.02 -4.23
C ARG A 208 13.25 -18.35 -4.91
N MET A 209 13.47 -18.49 -6.22
CA MET A 209 13.29 -19.77 -6.93
C MET A 209 14.45 -20.75 -6.73
N ARG A 210 15.57 -20.32 -6.14
CA ARG A 210 16.71 -21.19 -5.87
C ARG A 210 16.41 -22.18 -4.75
N VAL A 211 17.16 -23.28 -4.74
CA VAL A 211 17.18 -24.27 -3.66
C VAL A 211 18.61 -24.36 -3.10
N PRO A 212 18.83 -24.06 -1.81
CA PRO A 212 17.85 -23.59 -0.83
C PRO A 212 17.35 -22.16 -1.12
N CYS A 213 16.12 -21.84 -0.72
CA CYS A 213 15.51 -20.53 -0.97
C CYS A 213 16.12 -19.46 -0.06
N PRO A 214 16.76 -18.40 -0.60
CA PRO A 214 17.52 -17.44 0.20
C PRO A 214 16.67 -16.53 1.10
N MET A 215 15.35 -16.52 0.92
CA MET A 215 14.43 -15.64 1.64
C MET A 215 13.06 -16.30 1.80
N GLY A 216 12.73 -16.64 3.05
CA GLY A 216 11.46 -17.29 3.41
C GLY A 216 10.23 -16.37 3.27
N VAL A 217 9.05 -16.99 3.29
CA VAL A 217 7.75 -16.30 3.10
C VAL A 217 7.45 -15.24 4.16
N VAL A 218 7.94 -15.41 5.39
CA VAL A 218 7.71 -14.42 6.47
C VAL A 218 8.43 -13.11 6.17
N ASP A 219 9.67 -13.19 5.69
CA ASP A 219 10.43 -12.01 5.29
C ASP A 219 9.85 -11.38 4.03
N GLU A 220 9.40 -12.18 3.08
CA GLU A 220 8.68 -11.65 1.91
C GLU A 220 7.44 -10.87 2.33
N ALA A 221 6.54 -11.49 3.09
CA ALA A 221 5.30 -10.85 3.50
C ALA A 221 5.56 -9.54 4.25
N GLY A 222 6.56 -9.50 5.13
CA GLY A 222 6.95 -8.26 5.81
C GLY A 222 7.55 -7.21 4.86
N THR A 223 8.44 -7.62 3.96
CA THR A 223 9.10 -6.73 2.98
C THR A 223 8.19 -6.29 1.84
N MET A 224 6.92 -6.69 1.82
CA MET A 224 5.91 -6.17 0.89
C MET A 224 5.40 -4.78 1.29
N TYR A 225 5.65 -4.33 2.52
CA TYR A 225 5.24 -3.00 2.99
C TYR A 225 5.73 -1.85 2.09
N PRO A 226 7.02 -1.73 1.73
CA PRO A 226 7.47 -0.61 0.89
C PRO A 226 6.87 -0.63 -0.52
N LEU A 227 6.57 -1.81 -1.07
CA LEU A 227 5.84 -1.95 -2.34
C LEU A 227 4.40 -1.44 -2.27
N MET A 228 3.73 -1.62 -1.13
CA MET A 228 2.34 -1.22 -0.96
C MET A 228 2.19 0.24 -0.53
N GLN A 229 3.02 0.71 0.40
CA GLN A 229 2.86 2.02 1.02
C GLN A 229 3.78 3.09 0.43
N LEU A 230 4.97 2.71 -0.03
CA LEU A 230 6.06 3.64 -0.36
C LEU A 230 6.43 3.63 -1.85
N LEU A 231 5.64 2.96 -2.69
CA LEU A 231 5.91 2.85 -4.12
C LEU A 231 5.97 4.25 -4.75
N GLY A 232 6.97 4.46 -5.60
CA GLY A 232 7.23 5.77 -6.19
C GLY A 232 8.11 6.70 -5.34
N THR A 233 8.66 6.22 -4.22
CA THR A 233 9.58 7.00 -3.39
C THR A 233 11.03 6.49 -3.47
N PRO A 234 12.04 7.36 -3.25
CA PRO A 234 13.43 6.93 -3.12
C PRO A 234 13.64 5.97 -1.94
N THR A 235 12.79 6.05 -0.92
CA THR A 235 12.84 5.19 0.26
C THR A 235 12.53 3.73 -0.10
N ALA A 236 11.52 3.48 -0.93
CA ALA A 236 11.23 2.13 -1.42
C ALA A 236 12.40 1.57 -2.25
N VAL A 237 12.95 2.37 -3.16
CA VAL A 237 14.11 1.98 -3.98
C VAL A 237 15.30 1.61 -3.09
N GLY A 238 15.68 2.49 -2.16
CA GLY A 238 16.80 2.24 -1.26
C GLY A 238 16.61 1.01 -0.38
N PHE A 239 15.38 0.77 0.08
CA PHE A 239 15.04 -0.45 0.83
C PHE A 239 15.26 -1.70 -0.02
N TYR A 240 14.73 -1.75 -1.25
CA TYR A 240 14.85 -2.94 -2.10
C TYR A 240 16.26 -3.16 -2.65
N GLN A 241 17.07 -2.11 -2.81
CA GLN A 241 18.49 -2.25 -3.12
C GLN A 241 19.22 -3.01 -2.01
N LEU A 242 19.00 -2.62 -0.74
CA LEU A 242 19.60 -3.29 0.41
C LEU A 242 19.08 -4.72 0.56
N LEU A 243 17.78 -4.94 0.37
CA LEU A 243 17.19 -6.28 0.44
C LEU A 243 17.77 -7.20 -0.64
N LEU A 244 17.86 -6.72 -1.88
CA LEU A 244 18.44 -7.49 -2.98
C LEU A 244 19.91 -7.85 -2.71
N GLN A 245 20.70 -6.93 -2.15
CA GLN A 245 22.09 -7.22 -1.76
C GLN A 245 22.16 -8.36 -0.74
N GLU A 246 21.33 -8.31 0.32
CA GLU A 246 21.30 -9.37 1.35
C GLU A 246 20.81 -10.71 0.79
N VAL A 247 19.73 -10.71 -0.01
CA VAL A 247 19.19 -11.93 -0.63
C VAL A 247 20.17 -12.54 -1.62
N ARG A 248 20.87 -11.72 -2.41
CA ARG A 248 21.89 -12.18 -3.36
C ARG A 248 23.08 -12.80 -2.64
N ALA A 249 23.58 -12.17 -1.58
CA ALA A 249 24.67 -12.72 -0.78
C ALA A 249 24.30 -14.08 -0.15
N ARG A 250 23.07 -14.22 0.37
CA ARG A 250 22.56 -15.51 0.88
C ARG A 250 22.45 -16.56 -0.23
N ALA A 251 21.98 -16.16 -1.41
CA ALA A 251 21.85 -17.04 -2.57
C ALA A 251 23.20 -17.52 -3.12
N GLU A 252 24.26 -16.72 -3.02
CA GLU A 252 25.63 -17.07 -3.41
C GLU A 252 26.31 -17.97 -2.36
N ALA A 253 25.97 -17.78 -1.08
CA ALA A 253 26.44 -18.61 0.02
C ALA A 253 25.64 -19.91 0.20
N GLU A 254 24.67 -20.19 -0.69
CA GLU A 254 23.76 -21.34 -0.60
C GLU A 254 23.03 -21.44 0.76
N VAL A 255 22.68 -20.28 1.35
CA VAL A 255 21.97 -20.18 2.63
C VAL A 255 20.48 -19.93 2.38
N GLY A 256 19.63 -20.81 2.91
CA GLY A 256 18.17 -20.63 2.98
C GLY A 256 17.61 -20.38 4.38
#